data_AF-A0A447JFJ6-F1
#
_entry.id   AF-A0A447JFJ6-F1
#
_cell.length_a   1.000
_cell.length_b   1.000
_cell.length_c   1.000
_cell.angle_alpha   90.00
_cell.angle_beta   90.00
_cell.angle_gamma   90.00
#
_symmetry.space_group_name_H-M   'P 1'
#
loop_
_entity.id
_entity.type
_entity.pdbx_description
1 polymer ?
#
loop_
_entity_poly.entity_id
_entity_poly.type
_entity_poly.pdbx_seq_one_letter_code
_entity_poly.pdbx_strand_id
1 'polypeptide(L)'
;MFGSVQSVARNLDAFQEEFSLLIVDECHRIGDDEDSQYQQILTHLSKVNPHLRLLGLTATPFRLGKGWIYQFHYHGMVRGNDNALFRDCIYELAAALYD
;
A
#
# COMPACT_ATOMS: atom_id res chain seq x y z
N MET A 1 -5.02 -4.90 14.71
CA MET A 1 -4.86 -3.57 15.33
C MET A 1 -5.15 -2.49 14.30
N PHE A 2 -5.56 -1.31 14.72
CA PHE A 2 -5.75 -0.13 13.86
C PHE A 2 -4.89 1.01 14.38
N GLY A 3 -4.27 1.77 13.48
CA GLY A 3 -3.43 2.91 13.85
C GLY A 3 -3.28 3.86 12.67
N SER A 4 -3.25 5.17 12.96
CA SER A 4 -2.89 6.17 11.96
C SER A 4 -1.39 6.13 11.70
N VAL A 5 -0.98 6.48 10.48
CA VAL A 5 0.43 6.52 10.05
C VAL A 5 1.30 7.30 11.04
N GLN A 6 0.87 8.50 11.43
CA GLN A 6 1.62 9.35 12.35
C GLN A 6 1.74 8.73 13.75
N SER A 7 0.71 8.04 14.24
CA SER A 7 0.72 7.41 15.55
C SER A 7 1.66 6.19 15.55
N VAL A 8 1.61 5.36 14.51
CA VAL A 8 2.46 4.17 14.40
C VAL A 8 3.92 4.57 14.21
N ALA A 9 4.23 5.51 13.31
CA ALA A 9 5.60 5.95 13.05
C ALA A 9 6.30 6.54 14.28
N ARG A 10 5.55 7.14 15.23
CA ARG A 10 6.10 7.66 16.49
C ARG A 10 6.34 6.60 17.56
N ASN A 11 5.79 5.39 17.40
CA ASN A 11 5.79 4.36 18.42
C ASN A 11 6.28 3.01 17.87
N LEU A 12 7.20 3.01 16.89
CA LEU A 12 7.68 1.79 16.21
C LEU A 12 8.20 0.72 17.18
N ASP A 13 8.81 1.12 18.29
CA ASP A 13 9.33 0.20 19.31
C ASP A 13 8.25 -0.65 19.98
N ALA A 14 6.98 -0.23 19.93
CA ALA A 14 5.85 -1.03 20.40
C ALA A 14 5.43 -2.12 19.39
N PHE A 15 5.91 -2.08 18.15
CA PHE A 15 5.56 -3.00 17.06
C PHE A 15 6.71 -3.97 16.79
N GLN A 16 7.02 -4.80 17.78
CA GLN A 16 8.07 -5.85 17.72
C GLN A 16 7.47 -7.26 17.64
N GLU A 17 6.14 -7.37 17.66
CA GLU A 17 5.43 -8.64 17.58
C GLU A 17 5.20 -9.11 16.14
N GLU A 18 4.75 -10.35 16.00
CA GLU A 18 4.55 -10.97 14.70
C GLU A 18 3.33 -10.41 13.98
N PHE A 19 3.53 -9.98 12.73
CA PHE A 19 2.49 -9.61 11.78
C PHE A 19 2.64 -10.40 10.49
N SER A 20 1.55 -11.04 10.06
CA SER A 20 1.49 -11.70 8.76
C SER A 20 0.96 -10.78 7.65
N LEU A 21 0.16 -9.77 7.99
CA LEU A 21 -0.52 -8.90 7.04
C LEU A 21 -0.57 -7.44 7.53
N LEU A 22 -0.14 -6.53 6.68
CA LEU A 22 -0.35 -5.09 6.81
C LEU A 22 -1.33 -4.63 5.74
N ILE A 23 -2.44 -4.02 6.16
CA ILE A 23 -3.42 -3.40 5.26
C ILE A 23 -3.22 -1.89 5.33
N VAL A 24 -3.04 -1.25 4.19
CA VAL A 24 -2.95 0.21 4.08
C VAL A 24 -4.19 0.74 3.39
N ASP A 25 -5.02 1.46 4.15
CA ASP A 25 -6.11 2.25 3.59
C ASP A 25 -5.59 3.51 2.91
N GLU A 26 -6.25 3.95 1.85
CA GLU A 26 -5.78 5.02 0.97
C GLU A 26 -4.33 4.85 0.51
N CYS A 27 -3.97 3.64 0.08
CA CYS A 27 -2.59 3.26 -0.24
C CYS A 27 -1.96 4.11 -1.37
N HIS A 28 -2.78 4.83 -2.14
CA HIS A 28 -2.30 5.80 -3.12
C HIS A 28 -1.49 6.95 -2.48
N ARG A 29 -1.63 7.17 -1.16
CA ARG A 29 -0.88 8.18 -0.39
C ARG A 29 0.55 7.76 -0.05
N ILE A 30 0.92 6.49 -0.25
CA ILE A 30 2.30 6.06 -0.08
C ILE A 30 3.15 6.80 -1.12
N GLY A 31 3.99 7.70 -0.62
CA GLY A 31 4.89 8.52 -1.41
C GLY A 31 6.14 7.76 -1.83
N ASP A 32 6.87 8.36 -2.77
CA ASP A 32 8.15 7.83 -3.26
C ASP A 32 9.33 8.29 -2.37
N ASP A 33 9.03 9.12 -1.35
CA ASP A 33 10.02 9.63 -0.38
C ASP A 33 10.38 8.55 0.64
N GLU A 34 11.66 8.15 0.64
CA GLU A 34 12.23 7.15 1.53
C GLU A 34 12.19 7.58 3.00
N ASP A 35 12.17 8.89 3.28
CA ASP A 35 12.07 9.43 4.64
C ASP A 35 10.61 9.58 5.12
N SER A 36 9.63 9.21 4.28
CA SER A 36 8.23 9.31 4.63
C SER A 36 7.84 8.36 5.78
N GLN A 37 6.82 8.75 6.54
CA GLN A 37 6.31 7.95 7.66
C GLN A 37 5.87 6.54 7.23
N TYR A 38 5.33 6.40 6.01
CA TYR A 38 4.98 5.09 5.46
C TYR A 38 6.22 4.21 5.27
N GLN A 39 7.29 4.75 4.69
CA GLN A 39 8.52 4.00 4.45
C GLN A 39 9.19 3.59 5.77
N GLN A 40 9.17 4.45 6.79
CA GLN A 40 9.64 4.10 8.13
C GLN A 40 8.86 2.91 8.71
N ILE A 41 7.53 2.92 8.62
CA ILE A 41 6.68 1.82 9.11
C ILE A 41 6.93 0.53 8.32
N LEU A 42 6.92 0.61 6.98
CA LEU A 42 7.12 -0.55 6.10
C LEU A 42 8.49 -1.18 6.34
N THR A 43 9.54 -0.37 6.45
CA THR A 43 10.90 -0.82 6.71
C THR A 43 11.00 -1.51 8.07
N HIS A 44 10.44 -0.90 9.12
CA HIS A 44 10.45 -1.47 10.48
C HIS A 44 9.71 -2.81 10.52
N LEU A 45 8.46 -2.84 10.04
CA LEU A 45 7.64 -4.05 10.10
C LEU A 45 8.19 -5.18 9.22
N SER A 46 8.78 -4.87 8.06
CA SER A 46 9.40 -5.89 7.20
C SER A 46 10.68 -6.47 7.80
N LYS A 47 11.42 -5.69 8.60
CA LYS A 47 12.60 -6.19 9.34
C LYS A 47 12.20 -7.15 10.46
N VAL A 48 11.15 -6.80 11.21
CA VAL A 48 10.61 -7.66 12.27
C VAL A 48 9.91 -8.89 11.68
N ASN A 49 9.26 -8.74 10.53
CA ASN A 49 8.41 -9.75 9.90
C ASN A 49 8.84 -10.03 8.44
N PRO A 50 9.83 -10.90 8.21
CA PRO A 50 10.36 -11.18 6.86
C PRO A 50 9.34 -11.76 5.86
N HIS A 51 8.23 -12.30 6.36
CA HIS A 51 7.15 -12.87 5.54
C HIS A 51 5.89 -11.99 5.49
N LEU A 52 6.00 -10.73 5.96
CA LEU A 52 4.89 -9.78 5.97
C LEU A 52 4.30 -9.60 4.57
N ARG A 53 2.98 -9.70 4.48
CA ARG A 53 2.23 -9.37 3.26
C ARG A 53 1.68 -7.96 3.36
N LEU A 54 1.80 -7.19 2.28
CA LEU A 54 1.21 -5.85 2.16
C LEU A 54 -0.03 -5.92 1.25
N LEU A 55 -1.15 -5.37 1.72
CA LEU A 55 -2.37 -5.20 0.95
C LEU A 55 -2.79 -3.73 0.96
N GLY A 56 -2.95 -3.12 -0.22
CA GLY A 56 -3.41 -1.75 -0.37
C GLY A 56 -4.90 -1.68 -0.71
N LEU A 57 -5.61 -0.74 -0.09
CA LEU A 57 -6.98 -0.37 -0.43
C LEU A 57 -6.97 1.07 -0.97
N THR A 58 -7.66 1.32 -2.08
CA THR A 58 -7.81 2.67 -2.63
C THR A 58 -9.03 2.76 -3.54
N ALA A 59 -9.69 3.92 -3.53
CA ALA A 59 -10.68 4.29 -4.55
C ALA A 59 -10.04 5.08 -5.72
N THR A 60 -8.78 5.50 -5.58
CA THR A 60 -8.07 6.37 -6.54
C THR A 60 -6.72 5.75 -6.93
N PRO A 61 -6.73 4.68 -7.75
CA PRO A 61 -5.50 3.98 -8.12
C PRO A 61 -4.61 4.75 -9.11
N PHE A 62 -5.09 5.84 -9.71
CA PHE A 62 -4.34 6.69 -10.63
C PHE A 62 -3.99 8.02 -9.98
N ARG A 63 -2.69 8.36 -9.94
CA ARG A 63 -2.16 9.61 -9.42
C ARG A 63 -1.80 10.53 -10.58
N LEU A 64 -2.41 11.72 -10.66
CA LEU A 64 -2.11 12.69 -11.72
C LEU A 64 -0.61 13.03 -11.72
N GLY A 65 0.04 12.90 -12.88
CA GLY A 65 1.48 13.13 -13.04
C GLY A 65 2.39 11.97 -12.60
N LYS A 66 1.89 10.98 -11.83
CA LYS A 66 2.66 9.79 -11.40
C LYS A 66 2.18 8.47 -11.98
N GLY A 67 0.98 8.44 -12.54
CA GLY A 67 0.40 7.24 -13.15
C GLY A 67 -0.28 6.30 -12.16
N TRP A 68 -0.45 5.04 -12.58
CA TRP A 68 -1.09 3.99 -11.79
C TRP A 68 -0.21 3.51 -10.64
N ILE A 69 -0.81 3.23 -9.49
CA ILE A 69 -0.10 2.67 -8.33
C ILE A 69 0.16 1.17 -8.43
N TYR A 70 -0.41 0.49 -9.43
CA TYR A 70 -0.20 -0.93 -9.66
C TYR A 70 0.20 -1.24 -11.12
N GLN A 71 0.96 -2.30 -11.34
CA GLN A 71 1.43 -2.70 -12.68
C GLN A 71 0.42 -3.58 -13.42
N PHE A 72 0.01 -4.70 -12.83
CA PHE A 72 -0.85 -5.69 -13.47
C PHE A 72 -2.25 -5.69 -12.86
N HIS A 73 -3.27 -5.66 -13.72
CA HIS A 73 -4.66 -5.83 -13.32
C HIS A 73 -5.08 -7.30 -13.48
N TYR A 74 -5.88 -7.83 -12.55
CA TYR A 74 -6.32 -9.24 -12.58
C TYR A 74 -7.10 -9.65 -13.84
N HIS A 75 -7.66 -8.69 -14.59
CA HIS A 75 -8.24 -8.92 -15.93
C HIS A 75 -7.20 -9.00 -17.07
N GLY A 76 -5.90 -9.16 -16.77
CA GLY A 76 -4.84 -9.34 -17.76
C GLY A 76 -4.36 -8.04 -18.44
N MET A 77 -4.72 -6.87 -17.89
CA MET A 77 -4.30 -5.57 -18.42
C MET A 77 -3.04 -5.08 -17.69
N VAL A 78 -2.09 -4.51 -18.44
CA VAL A 78 -1.00 -3.73 -17.86
C VAL A 78 -1.47 -2.28 -17.72
N ARG A 79 -1.26 -1.67 -16.55
CA ARG A 79 -1.67 -0.30 -16.21
C ARG A 79 -0.46 0.58 -15.92
N GLY A 80 0.23 0.31 -14.82
CA GLY A 80 1.48 0.98 -14.44
C GLY A 80 2.69 0.43 -15.19
N ASN A 81 3.87 0.81 -14.73
CA ASN A 81 5.17 0.33 -15.21
C ASN A 81 5.93 -0.37 -14.07
N ASP A 82 7.20 -0.70 -14.30
CA ASP A 82 8.04 -1.38 -13.31
C ASP A 82 8.32 -0.56 -12.04
N ASN A 83 8.01 0.75 -12.06
CA ASN A 83 8.10 1.64 -10.89
C ASN A 83 6.78 1.75 -10.11
N ALA A 84 5.75 0.98 -10.47
CA ALA A 84 4.49 0.97 -9.72
C ALA A 84 4.71 0.44 -8.29
N LEU A 85 4.05 1.07 -7.31
CA LEU A 85 4.17 0.73 -5.90
C LEU A 85 3.72 -0.71 -5.61
N PHE A 86 2.63 -1.13 -6.25
CA PHE A 86 2.09 -2.47 -6.15
C PHE A 86 2.34 -3.21 -7.45
N ARG A 87 2.71 -4.49 -7.37
CA ARG A 87 2.79 -5.33 -8.56
C ARG A 87 1.41 -5.60 -9.14
N ASP A 88 0.47 -6.03 -8.30
CA ASP A 88 -0.81 -6.58 -8.74
C ASP A 88 -1.99 -5.84 -8.11
N CYS A 89 -2.98 -5.48 -8.93
CA CYS A 89 -4.35 -5.23 -8.51
C CYS A 89 -5.13 -6.54 -8.65
N ILE A 90 -5.39 -7.18 -7.50
CA ILE A 90 -5.98 -8.52 -7.42
C ILE A 90 -7.51 -8.53 -7.39
N TYR A 91 -8.13 -7.37 -7.19
CA TYR A 91 -9.57 -7.19 -7.16
C TYR A 91 -9.92 -5.72 -7.39
N GLU A 92 -10.99 -5.46 -8.12
CA GLU A 92 -11.55 -4.13 -8.34
C GLU A 92 -13.06 -4.21 -8.22
N LEU A 93 -13.65 -3.38 -7.36
CA LEU A 93 -15.09 -3.20 -7.27
C LEU A 93 -15.45 -1.92 -8.03
N ALA A 94 -16.08 -2.07 -9.19
CA ALA A 94 -16.57 -0.93 -9.94
C ALA A 94 -17.76 -0.30 -9.21
N ALA A 95 -17.72 1.02 -9.00
CA ALA A 95 -18.93 1.78 -8.73
C ALA A 95 -19.74 1.81 -10.03
N ALA A 96 -20.51 0.76 -10.30
CA ALA A 96 -21.50 0.79 -11.35
C ALA A 96 -22.50 1.90 -10.97
N LEU A 97 -22.56 2.95 -11.78
CA LEU A 97 -23.74 3.78 -11.84
C LEU A 97 -24.85 2.85 -12.35
N TYR A 98 -25.76 2.46 -11.47
CA TYR A 98 -27.03 1.90 -11.92
C TYR A 98 -27.77 3.05 -12.60
N ASP A 99 -27.80 3.02 -13.94
CA ASP A 99 -28.78 3.77 -14.74
C ASP A 99 -30.16 3.12 -14.63
#